data_AF-A0A484P1P8-F1
#
_entry.id   AF-A0A484P1P8-F1
#
_cell.length_a   1.000
_cell.length_b   1.000
_cell.length_c   1.000
_cell.angle_alpha   90.00
_cell.angle_beta   90.00
_cell.angle_gamma   90.00
#
_symmetry.space_group_name_H-M   'P 1'
#
loop_
_entity.id
_entity.type
_entity.pdbx_description
1 polymer ?
#
loop_
_entity_poly.entity_id
_entity_poly.type
_entity_poly.pdbx_seq_one_letter_code
_entity_poly.pdbx_strand_id
1 'polypeptide(L)'
;MLRARLLLIAALLAIPGAASAANTPCSGSKGGISHCEGETFVCRDGSASGSRKSCPAVFGGFSASPAQALRARPDSVDTQGCACSQNTYCTGPRGGRYCLTSTGSKRYLRK
;
A
#
# COMPACT_ATOMS: atom_id res chain seq x y z
N MET A 1 -9.47 -36.67 42.92
CA MET A 1 -8.47 -36.45 41.86
C MET A 1 -9.09 -36.11 40.49
N LEU A 2 -10.27 -36.64 40.14
CA LEU A 2 -10.96 -36.35 38.87
C LEU A 2 -11.37 -34.87 38.69
N ARG A 3 -11.83 -34.22 39.76
CA ARG A 3 -12.22 -32.80 39.74
C ARG A 3 -11.04 -31.85 39.45
N ALA A 4 -9.87 -32.13 40.01
CA ALA A 4 -8.65 -31.37 39.75
C ALA A 4 -8.16 -31.53 38.30
N ARG A 5 -8.31 -32.74 37.72
CA ARG A 5 -8.03 -32.98 36.30
C ARG A 5 -9.00 -32.24 35.37
N LEU A 6 -10.29 -32.19 35.73
CA LEU A 6 -11.29 -31.45 34.95
C LEU A 6 -11.00 -29.94 34.91
N LEU A 7 -10.59 -29.37 36.05
CA LEU A 7 -10.24 -27.95 36.17
C LEU A 7 -8.96 -27.60 35.39
N LEU A 8 -7.96 -28.49 35.39
CA LEU A 8 -6.74 -28.33 34.60
C LEU A 8 -7.00 -28.36 33.08
N ILE A 9 -7.89 -29.26 32.63
CA ILE A 9 -8.28 -29.33 31.21
C ILE A 9 -9.05 -28.08 30.79
N ALA A 10 -9.98 -27.61 31.63
CA ALA A 10 -10.74 -26.38 31.36
C ALA A 10 -9.83 -25.14 31.27
N ALA A 11 -8.77 -25.07 32.08
CA ALA A 11 -7.79 -23.98 32.03
C ALA A 11 -6.96 -23.97 30.74
N LEU A 12 -6.65 -25.13 30.14
CA LEU A 12 -5.91 -25.21 28.88
C LEU A 12 -6.74 -24.80 27.65
N LEU A 13 -8.06 -24.95 27.68
CA LEU A 13 -8.93 -24.55 26.55
C LEU A 13 -9.20 -23.03 26.49
N ALA A 14 -8.82 -22.27 27.51
CA ALA A 14 -9.13 -20.85 27.62
C ALA A 14 -8.06 -19.92 27.03
N ILE A 15 -7.10 -20.42 26.24
CA ILE A 15 -6.07 -19.58 25.63
C ILE A 15 -6.70 -18.78 24.48
N PRO A 16 -6.84 -17.44 24.59
CA PRO A 16 -7.28 -16.63 23.46
C PRO A 16 -6.20 -16.67 22.38
N GLY A 17 -6.56 -17.08 21.17
CA GLY A 17 -5.68 -17.00 20.01
C GLY A 17 -5.32 -15.53 19.74
N ALA A 18 -4.02 -15.22 19.66
CA ALA A 18 -3.55 -13.88 19.33
C ALA A 18 -3.95 -13.55 17.88
N ALA A 19 -5.05 -12.83 17.71
CA ALA A 19 -5.41 -12.24 16.42
C ALA A 19 -4.45 -11.09 16.13
N SER A 20 -3.33 -11.39 15.47
CA SER A 20 -2.42 -10.38 14.96
C SER A 20 -3.09 -9.69 13.78
N ALA A 21 -3.81 -8.60 14.03
CA ALA A 21 -4.19 -7.65 13.00
C ALA A 21 -2.92 -6.93 12.54
N ALA A 22 -2.09 -7.62 11.75
CA ALA A 22 -0.95 -6.99 11.12
C ALA A 22 -1.48 -5.91 10.18
N ASN A 23 -0.98 -4.68 10.34
CA ASN A 23 -1.22 -3.53 9.44
C ASN A 23 -0.58 -3.80 8.06
N THR A 24 -1.09 -4.83 7.40
CA THR A 24 -0.71 -5.29 6.08
C THR A 24 -1.47 -4.41 5.09
N PRO A 25 -0.78 -3.74 4.16
CA PRO A 25 -1.41 -2.78 3.28
C PRO A 25 -2.47 -3.41 2.37
N CYS A 26 -2.30 -4.67 1.96
CA CYS A 26 -3.35 -5.43 1.31
C CYS A 26 -3.50 -6.77 2.02
N SER A 27 -4.72 -7.06 2.49
CA SER A 27 -5.05 -8.35 3.09
C SER A 27 -4.92 -9.48 2.06
N GLY A 28 -4.79 -10.73 2.55
CA GLY A 28 -4.75 -11.91 1.68
C GLY A 28 -5.98 -12.05 0.77
N SER A 29 -7.16 -11.65 1.26
CA SER A 29 -8.41 -11.63 0.46
C SER A 29 -8.36 -10.66 -0.73
N LYS A 30 -7.49 -9.65 -0.70
CA LYS A 30 -7.27 -8.69 -1.79
C LYS A 30 -6.16 -9.14 -2.76
N GLY A 31 -5.59 -10.32 -2.55
CA GLY A 31 -4.51 -10.87 -3.36
C GLY A 31 -3.16 -10.17 -3.14
N GLY A 32 -2.99 -9.43 -2.04
CA GLY A 32 -1.77 -8.69 -1.76
C GLY A 32 -1.62 -7.41 -2.59
N ILE A 33 -0.41 -6.87 -2.60
CA ILE A 33 -0.08 -5.58 -3.21
C ILE A 33 0.26 -5.82 -4.68
N SER A 34 -0.34 -5.03 -5.56
CA SER A 34 -0.07 -5.03 -7.01
C SER A 34 1.04 -4.05 -7.36
N HIS A 35 0.85 -2.78 -7.02
CA HIS A 35 1.81 -1.70 -7.26
C HIS A 35 1.56 -0.52 -6.33
N CYS A 36 2.47 0.46 -6.36
CA CYS A 36 2.30 1.74 -5.70
C CYS A 36 1.71 2.77 -6.65
N GLU A 37 0.79 3.58 -6.15
CA GLU A 37 0.28 4.77 -6.83
C GLU A 37 0.53 5.98 -5.91
N GLY A 38 1.68 6.65 -6.12
CA GLY A 38 2.19 7.63 -5.19
C GLY A 38 2.48 6.96 -3.84
N GLU A 39 1.93 7.50 -2.76
CA GLU A 39 2.08 6.92 -1.41
C GLU A 39 1.14 5.74 -1.13
N THR A 40 0.13 5.50 -1.98
CA THR A 40 -0.93 4.51 -1.73
C THR A 40 -0.58 3.15 -2.33
N PHE A 41 -0.82 2.07 -1.58
CA PHE A 41 -0.73 0.71 -2.13
C PHE A 41 -1.99 0.41 -2.92
N VAL A 42 -1.84 -0.08 -4.15
CA VAL A 42 -2.94 -0.62 -4.95
C VAL A 42 -2.91 -2.13 -4.83
N CYS A 43 -4.02 -2.73 -4.44
CA CYS A 43 -4.13 -4.17 -4.25
C CYS A 43 -4.44 -4.89 -5.58
N ARG A 44 -4.27 -6.22 -5.62
CA ARG A 44 -4.46 -7.03 -6.84
C ARG A 44 -5.91 -7.05 -7.32
N ASP A 45 -6.87 -6.84 -6.43
CA ASP A 45 -8.29 -6.61 -6.75
C ASP A 45 -8.57 -5.20 -7.35
N GLY A 46 -7.54 -4.36 -7.52
CA GLY A 46 -7.64 -3.00 -8.07
C GLY A 46 -8.03 -1.93 -7.04
N SER A 47 -8.31 -2.33 -5.79
CA SER A 47 -8.70 -1.40 -4.74
C SER A 47 -7.49 -0.63 -4.16
N ALA A 48 -7.75 0.60 -3.68
CA ALA A 48 -6.77 1.38 -2.95
C ALA A 48 -6.71 0.95 -1.48
N SER A 49 -5.50 0.71 -0.97
CA SER A 49 -5.26 0.35 0.42
C SER A 49 -5.62 1.50 1.39
N GLY A 50 -6.22 1.14 2.52
CA GLY A 50 -6.45 2.03 3.65
C GLY A 50 -5.21 2.29 4.53
N SER A 51 -4.09 1.62 4.25
CA SER A 51 -2.86 1.77 5.04
C SER A 51 -2.33 3.19 5.01
N ARG A 52 -1.79 3.63 6.15
CA ARG A 52 -1.10 4.93 6.29
C ARG A 52 0.40 4.85 6.02
N LYS A 53 0.93 3.66 5.73
CA LYS A 53 2.34 3.50 5.36
C LYS A 53 2.57 4.10 3.97
N SER A 54 3.78 4.60 3.75
CA SER A 54 4.23 5.04 2.45
C SER A 54 4.60 3.84 1.59
N CYS A 55 3.81 3.56 0.54
CA CYS A 55 4.12 2.49 -0.42
C CYS A 55 5.56 2.54 -0.99
N PRO A 56 6.06 3.68 -1.48
CA PRO A 56 7.41 3.76 -2.01
C PRO A 56 8.47 3.69 -0.91
N ALA A 57 8.18 4.06 0.33
CA ALA A 57 9.15 3.86 1.41
C ALA A 57 9.28 2.37 1.79
N VAL A 58 8.21 1.60 1.64
CA VAL A 58 8.19 0.16 1.95
C VAL A 58 8.78 -0.67 0.81
N PHE A 59 8.53 -0.30 -0.46
CA PHE A 59 8.94 -1.08 -1.64
C PHE A 59 10.03 -0.43 -2.50
N GLY A 60 10.15 0.89 -2.47
CA GLY A 60 11.09 1.67 -3.29
C GLY A 60 12.55 1.62 -2.83
N GLY A 61 12.87 0.80 -1.81
CA GLY A 61 14.26 0.50 -1.45
C GLY A 61 14.99 -0.41 -2.45
N PHE A 62 14.27 -1.04 -3.40
CA PHE A 62 14.86 -2.04 -4.31
C PHE A 62 14.32 -1.95 -5.74
N SER A 63 14.32 -0.78 -6.38
CA SER A 63 14.16 -0.68 -7.85
C SER A 63 14.65 0.66 -8.38
N ALA A 64 15.95 0.91 -8.24
CA ALA A 64 16.65 1.78 -9.16
C ALA A 64 17.84 0.97 -9.71
N SER A 65 17.55 0.03 -10.61
CA SER A 65 18.60 -0.43 -11.51
C SER A 65 18.77 0.67 -12.56
N PRO A 66 19.91 1.37 -12.62
CA PRO A 66 20.13 2.49 -13.54
C PRO A 66 20.15 2.05 -15.03
N ALA A 67 19.96 0.76 -15.32
CA ALA A 67 20.07 0.18 -16.65
C ALA A 67 18.81 0.29 -17.53
N GLN A 68 17.68 0.83 -17.03
CA GLN A 68 16.42 0.88 -17.80
C GLN A 68 15.90 2.30 -18.09
N ALA A 69 16.65 3.35 -17.76
CA ALA A 69 16.34 4.73 -18.15
C ALA A 69 16.56 5.03 -19.64
N LEU A 70 16.87 4.02 -20.47
CA LEU A 70 17.09 4.17 -21.91
C LEU A 70 16.19 3.24 -22.74
N ARG A 71 14.88 3.22 -22.47
CA ARG A 71 13.87 2.91 -23.49
C ARG A 71 12.73 3.90 -23.38
N ALA A 72 12.96 5.06 -23.98
CA ALA A 72 11.92 5.99 -24.36
C ALA A 72 10.84 5.25 -25.16
N ARG A 73 9.60 5.28 -24.66
CA ARG A 73 8.42 5.15 -25.50
C ARG A 73 7.68 6.49 -25.40
N PRO A 74 7.65 7.29 -26.48
CA PRO A 74 6.98 8.58 -26.48
C PRO A 74 5.56 8.35 -26.99
N ASP A 75 4.61 8.08 -26.10
CA ASP A 75 3.20 8.12 -26.47
C ASP A 75 2.37 8.51 -25.25
N SER A 76 2.15 9.82 -25.10
CA SER A 76 0.86 10.46 -24.83
C SER A 76 0.99 11.67 -23.90
N VAL A 77 0.93 12.85 -24.54
CA VAL A 77 0.20 14.05 -24.09
C VAL A 77 0.66 14.71 -22.77
N ASP A 78 1.25 15.89 -22.97
CA ASP A 78 1.27 17.04 -22.08
C ASP A 78 0.07 17.11 -21.11
N THR A 79 0.32 16.82 -19.83
CA THR A 79 -0.48 17.33 -18.72
C THR A 79 0.48 17.51 -17.54
N GLN A 80 1.07 18.70 -17.43
CA GLN A 80 1.70 19.25 -16.22
C GLN A 80 2.31 18.19 -15.26
N GLY A 81 3.41 17.56 -15.69
CA GLY A 81 4.56 17.13 -14.89
C GLY A 81 4.42 16.24 -13.64
N CYS A 82 3.23 15.87 -13.14
CA CYS A 82 3.08 15.30 -11.80
C CYS A 82 2.43 13.92 -11.79
N ALA A 83 3.13 12.90 -12.29
CA ALA A 83 2.67 11.53 -12.30
C ALA A 83 2.99 10.78 -10.98
N CYS A 84 2.00 10.07 -10.45
CA CYS A 84 2.14 9.23 -9.25
C CYS A 84 3.17 8.12 -9.43
N SER A 85 3.29 7.58 -10.65
CA SER A 85 4.24 6.53 -11.03
C SER A 85 5.71 6.99 -10.96
N GLN A 86 5.94 8.30 -11.12
CA GLN A 86 7.28 8.93 -11.08
C GLN A 86 7.52 9.65 -9.75
N ASN A 87 6.68 9.42 -8.73
CA ASN A 87 6.71 10.13 -7.44
C ASN A 87 6.77 11.67 -7.59
N THR A 88 6.17 12.21 -8.65
CA THR A 88 6.18 13.65 -8.93
C THR A 88 4.85 14.27 -8.53
N TYR A 89 4.90 15.39 -7.82
CA TYR A 89 3.75 15.98 -7.14
C TYR A 89 3.55 17.45 -7.50
N CYS A 90 2.30 17.80 -7.80
CA CYS A 90 1.83 19.14 -8.07
C CYS A 90 1.16 19.73 -6.82
N THR A 91 1.10 21.05 -6.74
CA THR A 91 0.37 21.76 -5.70
C THR A 91 -0.94 22.30 -6.27
N GLY A 92 -2.05 22.01 -5.61
CA GLY A 92 -3.38 22.50 -6.01
C GLY A 92 -3.63 23.94 -5.55
N PRO A 93 -4.72 24.58 -6.04
CA PRO A 93 -5.08 25.95 -5.68
C PRO A 93 -5.38 26.16 -4.18
N ARG A 94 -5.68 25.07 -3.46
CA ARG A 94 -5.88 25.05 -2.01
C ARG A 94 -4.61 24.72 -1.22
N GLY A 95 -3.44 24.66 -1.87
CA GLY A 95 -2.14 24.35 -1.27
C GLY A 95 -1.89 22.85 -1.00
N GLY A 96 -2.84 21.96 -1.30
CA GLY A 96 -2.66 20.51 -1.15
C GLY A 96 -1.78 19.90 -2.25
N ARG A 97 -0.87 19.00 -1.89
CA ARG A 97 -0.01 18.27 -2.85
C ARG A 97 -0.75 17.07 -3.42
N TYR A 98 -0.68 16.87 -4.73
CA TYR A 98 -1.31 15.75 -5.43
C TYR A 98 -0.46 15.24 -6.59
N CYS A 99 -0.67 13.99 -6.99
CA CYS A 99 -0.16 13.42 -8.24
C CYS A 99 -1.31 12.89 -9.09
N LEU A 100 -1.05 12.66 -10.37
CA LEU A 100 -1.97 12.07 -11.33
C LEU A 100 -1.65 10.59 -11.52
N THR A 101 -2.69 9.76 -11.44
CA THR A 101 -2.59 8.32 -11.72
C THR A 101 -2.48 8.09 -13.22
N SER A 102 -2.08 6.89 -13.64
CA SER A 102 -2.11 6.48 -15.05
C SER A 102 -3.53 6.52 -15.65
N THR A 103 -4.55 6.44 -14.81
CA THR A 103 -5.97 6.59 -15.17
C THR A 103 -6.47 8.04 -15.18
N GLY A 104 -5.60 9.01 -14.91
CA GLY A 104 -5.93 10.45 -14.90
C GLY A 104 -6.60 10.96 -13.61
N SER A 105 -6.73 10.12 -12.58
CA SER A 105 -7.30 10.51 -11.29
C SER A 105 -6.28 11.28 -10.45
N LYS A 106 -6.75 12.20 -9.59
CA LYS A 106 -5.86 12.90 -8.62
C LYS A 106 -5.74 12.10 -7.32
N ARG A 107 -4.51 11.92 -6.84
CA ARG A 107 -4.22 11.38 -5.51
C ARG A 107 -3.50 12.43 -4.68
N TYR A 108 -4.12 12.81 -3.57
CA TYR A 108 -3.54 13.76 -2.64
C TYR A 108 -2.57 13.06 -1.68
N LEU A 109 -1.43 13.70 -1.42
CA LEU A 109 -0.54 13.30 -0.35
C LEU A 109 -1.23 13.47 0.99
N ARG A 110 -1.12 12.45 1.84
CA ARG A 110 -1.49 12.51 3.24
C ARG A 110 -0.30 13.07 4.00
N LYS A 111 -0.53 14.08 4.84
CA LYS A 111 0.47 14.69 5.72
C LYS A 111 0.53 13.95 7.05
#